data_AF-A0A6S7H7J7-F1
#
_entry.id   AF-A0A6S7H7J7-F1
#
_cell.length_a   1.000
_cell.length_b   1.000
_cell.length_c   1.000
_cell.angle_alpha   90.00
_cell.angle_beta   90.00
_cell.angle_gamma   90.00
#
_symmetry.space_group_name_H-M   'P 1'
#
loop_
_entity.id
_entity.type
_entity.pdbx_description
1 polymer ?
#
loop_
_entity_poly.entity_id
_entity_poly.type
_entity_poly.pdbx_seq_one_letter_code
_entity_poly.pdbx_strand_id
1 'polypeptide(L)' 'ASVPGVWKKADVIPVPKNKVLRDITKDLRPISLTATLSKTCERFVADWLMELIGEKIDKRQFGSLKTLQQHMHY' A
#
# COMPACT_ATOMS: atom_id res chain seq x y z
N ALA A 1 4.76 -20.04 -16.80
CA ALA A 1 3.58 -20.30 -15.95
C ALA A 1 2.54 -19.20 -16.16
N SER A 2 1.25 -19.51 -16.23
CA SER A 2 0.17 -18.50 -16.31
C SER A 2 -0.46 -18.27 -14.94
N VAL A 3 -0.72 -17.01 -14.59
CA VAL A 3 -1.52 -16.65 -13.41
C VAL A 3 -3.00 -16.51 -13.77
N PRO A 4 -3.93 -16.64 -12.80
CA PRO A 4 -5.34 -16.37 -13.01
C PRO A 4 -5.57 -14.98 -13.62
N GLY A 5 -6.44 -14.87 -14.63
CA GLY A 5 -6.70 -13.60 -15.30
C GLY A 5 -7.22 -12.50 -14.37
N VAL A 6 -7.93 -12.87 -13.30
CA VAL A 6 -8.44 -11.94 -12.28
C VAL A 6 -7.32 -11.25 -11.50
N TRP A 7 -6.13 -11.86 -11.38
CA TRP A 7 -4.97 -11.23 -10.73
C TRP A 7 -4.38 -10.10 -11.56
N LYS A 8 -4.75 -9.99 -12.84
CA LYS A 8 -4.35 -8.90 -13.74
C LYS A 8 -5.38 -7.77 -13.77
N LYS A 9 -6.46 -7.86 -12.99
CA LYS A 9 -7.55 -6.88 -12.94
C LYS A 9 -7.58 -6.22 -11.56
N ALA A 10 -8.07 -4.99 -11.52
CA ALA A 10 -8.36 -4.28 -10.28
C ALA A 10 -9.57 -3.37 -10.48
N ASP A 11 -10.37 -3.22 -9.43
CA ASP A 11 -11.42 -2.21 -9.40
C ASP A 11 -10.81 -0.90 -8.92
N VAL A 12 -10.83 0.13 -9.77
CA VAL A 12 -10.22 1.43 -9.44
C VAL A 12 -11.29 2.34 -8.87
N ILE A 13 -11.23 2.57 -7.55
CA ILE A 13 -12.19 3.38 -6.82
C ILE A 13 -11.60 4.76 -6.54
N PRO A 14 -12.27 5.86 -6.92
CA PRO A 14 -11.82 7.20 -6.57
C PRO A 14 -12.11 7.49 -5.09
N VAL A 15 -11.08 7.85 -4.33
CA VAL A 15 -11.18 8.20 -2.90
C VAL A 15 -10.76 9.66 -2.68
N PRO A 16 -11.54 10.47 -1.95
CA PRO A 16 -11.16 11.85 -1.61
C PRO A 16 -9.80 11.94 -0.92
N LYS A 17 -8.93 12.82 -1.40
CA LYS A 17 -7.66 13.20 -0.78
C LYS A 17 -7.86 14.13 0.41
N ASN A 18 -8.84 15.03 0.29
CA ASN A 18 -9.15 16.10 1.24
C ASN A 18 -10.66 16.08 1.56
N LYS A 19 -11.03 16.69 2.69
CA LYS A 19 -12.45 16.83 3.11
C LYS A 19 -13.30 17.61 2.11
N VAL A 20 -12.69 18.55 1.39
CA VAL A 20 -13.35 19.39 0.38
C VAL A 20 -12.77 19.04 -0.98
N LEU A 21 -13.67 18.75 -1.93
CA LEU A 21 -13.35 18.53 -3.34
C LEU A 21 -13.49 19.85 -4.08
N ARG A 22 -12.40 20.36 -4.65
CA ARG A 22 -12.37 21.58 -5.47
C ARG A 22 -12.13 21.27 -6.94
N ASP A 23 -11.34 20.25 -7.22
CA ASP A 23 -10.98 19.78 -8.55
C ASP A 23 -10.98 18.25 -8.58
N ILE A 24 -11.93 17.66 -9.30
CA ILE A 24 -12.11 16.21 -9.39
C ILE A 24 -10.87 15.47 -9.90
N THR A 25 -10.05 16.13 -10.72
CA THR A 25 -8.84 15.53 -11.31
C THR A 25 -7.66 15.50 -10.34
N LYS A 26 -7.68 16.33 -9.30
CA LYS A 26 -6.57 16.49 -8.33
C LYS A 26 -6.90 16.01 -6.93
N ASP A 27 -8.17 16.10 -6.55
CA ASP A 27 -8.63 15.85 -5.20
C ASP A 27 -9.10 14.41 -4.98
N LEU A 28 -9.13 13.57 -6.02
CA LEU A 28 -9.42 12.14 -5.92
C LEU A 28 -8.15 11.33 -6.15
N ARG A 29 -7.94 10.32 -5.32
CA ARG A 29 -6.91 9.30 -5.52
C ARG A 29 -7.55 8.05 -6.12
N PRO A 30 -7.09 7.57 -7.27
CA PRO A 30 -7.48 6.24 -7.74
C PRO A 30 -6.85 5.19 -6.82
N ILE A 31 -7.68 4.37 -6.17
CA ILE A 31 -7.25 3.24 -5.35
C ILE A 31 -7.62 1.95 -6.08
N SER A 32 -6.60 1.16 -6.45
CA SER A 32 -6.79 -0.15 -7.07
C SER A 32 -7.09 -1.20 -6.02
N LEU A 33 -8.32 -1.69 -6.00
CA LEU A 33 -8.70 -2.85 -5.21
C LEU A 33 -8.33 -4.11 -5.98
N THR A 34 -7.37 -4.86 -5.43
CA THR A 34 -6.99 -6.17 -5.95
C THR A 34 -7.97 -7.22 -5.44
N ALA A 35 -8.08 -8.35 -6.16
CA ALA A 35 -8.90 -9.48 -5.73
C ALA A 35 -8.53 -9.91 -4.29
N THR A 36 -9.51 -10.31 -3.48
CA THR A 36 -9.32 -10.60 -2.05
C THR A 36 -8.13 -11.53 -1.78
N LEU A 37 -8.03 -12.63 -2.53
CA LEU A 37 -6.90 -13.56 -2.39
C LEU A 37 -5.56 -12.90 -2.73
N SER A 38 -5.50 -12.08 -3.78
CA SER A 38 -4.29 -11.33 -4.14
C SER A 38 -3.90 -10.36 -3.03
N LYS A 39 -4.86 -9.64 -2.43
CA LYS A 39 -4.61 -8.74 -1.29
C LYS A 39 -4.05 -9.49 -0.08
N THR A 40 -4.54 -10.69 0.21
CA THR A 40 -3.99 -11.54 1.27
C THR A 40 -2.58 -12.03 0.92
N CYS A 41 -2.34 -12.45 -0.32
CA CYS A 41 -1.02 -12.85 -0.80
C CYS A 41 0.02 -11.73 -0.69
N GLU A 42 -0.36 -10.48 -0.99
CA GLU A 42 0.51 -9.30 -0.84
C GLU A 42 1.09 -9.20 0.59
N ARG A 43 0.31 -9.55 1.62
CA ARG A 43 0.75 -9.52 3.03
C ARG A 43 1.91 -10.48 3.30
N PHE A 44 1.78 -11.73 2.84
CA PHE A 44 2.80 -12.76 3.02
C PHE A 44 4.12 -12.38 2.32
N VAL A 45 4.03 -11.89 1.08
CA VAL A 45 5.19 -11.43 0.32
C VAL A 45 5.85 -10.23 1.03
N ALA A 46 5.05 -9.30 1.53
CA ALA A 46 5.55 -8.13 2.25
C ALA A 46 6.26 -8.52 3.57
N ASP A 47 5.70 -9.45 4.36
CA ASP A 47 6.39 -9.97 5.56
C ASP A 47 7.72 -10.60 5.22
N TRP A 48 7.71 -11.54 4.28
CA TRP A 48 8.92 -12.23 3.83
C TRP A 48 9.99 -11.25 3.31
N LEU A 49 9.58 -10.25 2.52
CA LEU A 49 10.51 -9.25 2.03
C LEU A 49 11.12 -8.42 3.17
N MET A 50 10.30 -8.01 4.14
CA MET A 50 10.76 -7.24 5.29
C MET A 50 11.74 -8.00 6.18
N GLU A 51 11.60 -9.32 6.32
CA GLU A 51 12.61 -10.16 6.99
C GLU A 51 13.96 -10.15 6.26
N LEU A 52 13.94 -10.11 4.93
CA LEU A 52 15.15 -10.17 4.11
C LEU A 52 15.87 -8.82 3.97
N ILE A 53 15.11 -7.72 3.84
CA ILE A 53 15.66 -6.41 3.51
C ILE A 53 15.54 -5.40 4.66
N GLY A 54 14.77 -5.70 5.70
CA GLY A 54 14.41 -4.75 6.76
C GLY A 54 15.62 -4.06 7.40
N GLU A 55 16.66 -4.84 7.73
CA GLU A 55 17.91 -4.30 8.32
C GLU A 55 18.74 -3.43 7.37
N LYS A 56 18.49 -3.54 6.06
CA LYS A 56 19.20 -2.81 5.01
C LYS A 56 18.47 -1.53 4.59
N ILE A 57 17.27 -1.27 5.13
CA ILE A 57 16.53 -0.04 4.85
C ILE A 57 17.28 1.16 5.46
N ASP A 58 17.31 2.29 4.73
CA ASP A 58 17.96 3.53 5.21
C ASP A 58 17.37 3.91 6.58
N LYS A 59 18.26 4.21 7.55
CA LYS A 59 17.88 4.63 8.91
C LYS A 59 17.03 5.91 8.93
N ARG A 60 17.03 6.70 7.85
CA ARG A 60 16.22 7.90 7.64
C ARG A 60 14.95 7.64 6.84
N GLN A 61 14.58 6.38 6.60
CA GLN A 61 13.27 6.04 6.07
C GLN A 61 12.22 6.16 7.17
N PHE A 62 11.38 7.19 7.09
CA PHE A 62 10.33 7.44 8.09
C PHE A 62 8.95 6.92 7.70
N GLY A 63 8.71 6.71 6.40
CA GLY A 63 7.43 6.25 5.89
C GLY A 63 7.32 4.73 5.92
N SER A 64 6.11 4.23 6.18
CA SER A 64 5.72 2.82 5.96
C SER A 64 6.53 1.75 6.73
N LEU A 65 7.34 2.15 7.72
CA LEU A 65 8.00 1.24 8.65
C LEU A 65 7.15 1.07 9.91
N LYS A 66 7.01 -0.17 10.39
CA LYS A 66 6.27 -0.50 11.62
C LYS A 66 6.87 0.18 12.87
N THR A 67 8.17 0.44 12.87
CA THR A 67 8.95 0.85 14.05
C THR A 67 8.92 2.35 14.38
N LEU A 68 8.39 3.21 13.52
CA LEU A 68 8.47 4.67 13.73
C LEU A 68 7.17 5.33 14.22
N GLN A 69 6.08 4.57 14.34
CA GLN A 69 4.82 5.11 14.88
C GLN A 69 4.75 5.07 16.41
N GLN A 70 5.59 4.29 17.10
CA GLN A 70 5.53 4.15 18.57
C GLN A 70 6.46 5.12 19.34
N HIS A 71 7.44 5.75 18.69
CA HIS A 71 8.42 6.64 19.35
C HIS A 71 8.11 8.15 19.22
N MET A 72 6.97 8.53 18.64
CA MET A 72 6.55 9.93 18.46
C MET A 72 5.49 10.39 19.48
N HIS A 73 5.35 9.67 20.59
CA HIS A 73 4.63 10.16 21.77
C HIS A 73 5.61 10.94 22.66
N TYR A 74 5.80 12.22 22.35
CA TYR A 74 6.21 13.25 23.32
C TYR A 74 5.04 14.22 23.50
#